data_AF-A0A8J3FST5-F1
#
_entry.id   AF-A0A8J3FST5-F1
#
_cell.length_a   1.000
_cell.length_b   1.000
_cell.length_c   1.000
_cell.angle_alpha   90.00
_cell.angle_beta   90.00
_cell.angle_gamma   90.00
#
_symmetry.space_group_name_H-M   'P 1'
#
loop_
_entity.id
_entity.type
_entity.pdbx_description
1 polymer ?
#
loop_
_entity_poly.entity_id
_entity_poly.type
_entity_poly.pdbx_seq_one_letter_code
_entity_poly.pdbx_strand_id
1 'polypeptide(L)' 'MPAVTADTLALPRLPGLADTGTEWRSVHKVVQARQYFEGEGFLVHRPFPGMDLSLADPFLLRSRT' A
#
# COMPACT_ATOMS: atom_id res chain seq x y z
N MET A 1 -1.16 21.43 -12.78
CA MET A 1 0.01 20.57 -13.09
C MET A 1 -0.21 19.97 -14.47
N PRO A 2 0.69 20.16 -15.44
CA PRO A 2 0.60 19.46 -16.71
C PRO A 2 1.00 17.99 -16.52
N ALA A 3 0.25 17.07 -17.12
CA ALA A 3 0.65 15.67 -17.17
C ALA A 3 1.79 15.52 -18.18
N VAL A 4 2.94 15.01 -17.73
CA VAL A 4 4.06 14.66 -18.61
C VAL A 4 3.92 13.19 -18.98
N THR A 5 3.86 12.89 -20.27
CA THR A 5 3.87 11.51 -20.79
C THR A 5 5.30 11.12 -21.13
N ALA A 6 5.80 10.03 -20.54
CA ALA A 6 7.09 9.46 -20.86
C ALA A 6 6.95 8.21 -21.73
N ASP A 7 7.90 7.98 -22.63
CA ASP A 7 8.06 6.69 -23.32
C ASP A 7 8.68 5.69 -22.34
N THR A 8 7.86 4.76 -21.84
CA THR A 8 8.26 3.81 -20.80
C THR A 8 9.23 2.74 -21.29
N LEU A 9 9.39 2.56 -22.60
CA LEU A 9 10.33 1.59 -23.19
C LEU A 9 11.73 2.15 -23.34
N ALA A 10 11.88 3.48 -23.37
CA ALA A 10 13.16 4.17 -23.48
C ALA A 10 13.79 4.49 -22.12
N LEU A 11 13.07 4.27 -21.01
CA LEU A 11 13.56 4.63 -19.68
C LEU A 11 14.71 3.70 -19.24
N PRO A 12 15.83 4.26 -18.74
CA PRO A 12 16.89 3.44 -18.17
C PRO A 12 16.39 2.71 -16.93
N ARG A 13 16.83 1.46 -16.76
CA ARG A 13 16.51 0.67 -15.57
C ARG A 13 17.24 1.23 -14.35
N LEU A 14 16.54 1.35 -13.23
CA LEU A 14 17.18 1.69 -11.97
C LEU A 14 18.11 0.56 -11.51
N PRO A 15 19.30 0.88 -10.97
CA PRO A 15 20.19 -0.15 -10.41
C PRO A 15 19.54 -0.82 -9.20
N GLY A 16 19.94 -2.06 -8.93
CA GLY A 16 19.58 -2.73 -7.69
C GLY A 16 20.11 -1.97 -6.48
N LEU A 17 19.38 -2.03 -5.37
CA LEU A 17 19.79 -1.43 -4.11
C LEU A 17 20.86 -2.31 -3.45
N ALA A 18 21.88 -1.72 -2.84
CA ALA A 18 22.96 -2.46 -2.20
C ALA A 18 22.48 -3.15 -0.90
N ASP A 19 23.02 -4.33 -0.57
CA ASP A 19 22.65 -5.02 0.66
C ASP A 19 23.18 -4.31 1.92
N THR A 20 24.37 -3.71 1.81
CA THR A 20 25.05 -3.02 2.91
C THR A 20 24.90 -1.50 2.78
N GLY A 21 24.53 -0.84 3.87
CA GLY A 21 24.36 0.62 3.89
C GLY A 21 22.98 1.12 3.41
N THR A 22 22.12 0.22 2.95
CA THR A 22 20.73 0.56 2.65
C THR A 22 19.89 0.59 3.92
N GLU A 23 19.33 1.76 4.23
CA GLU A 23 18.35 1.90 5.30
C GLU A 23 16.94 1.59 4.79
N TRP A 24 16.35 0.54 5.35
CA TRP A 24 14.95 0.19 5.09
C TRP A 24 14.04 0.89 6.09
N ARG A 25 12.88 1.35 5.62
CA ARG A 25 11.83 1.88 6.51
C ARG A 25 11.39 0.79 7.48
N SER A 26 11.41 1.10 8.77
CA SER A 26 10.97 0.16 9.81
C SER A 26 9.46 -0.07 9.77
N VAL A 27 9.03 -1.23 10.26
CA VAL A 27 7.60 -1.51 10.44
C VAL A 27 7.06 -0.60 11.54
N HIS A 28 6.17 0.30 11.16
CA HIS A 28 5.57 1.23 12.11
C HIS A 28 4.53 0.55 13.03
N LYS A 29 3.68 -0.30 12.46
CA LYS A 29 2.62 -1.01 13.20
C LYS A 29 2.14 -2.26 12.48
N VAL A 30 1.90 -3.33 13.23
CA VAL A 30 1.19 -4.53 12.74
C VAL A 30 -0.25 -4.47 13.25
N VAL A 31 -1.23 -4.65 12.35
CA VAL A 31 -2.66 -4.60 12.69
C VAL A 31 -3.34 -5.88 12.25
N GLN A 32 -4.05 -6.52 13.18
CA GLN A 32 -4.92 -7.64 12.86
C GLN A 32 -6.21 -7.13 12.22
N ALA A 33 -6.51 -7.61 11.01
CA ALA A 33 -7.72 -7.24 10.31
C ALA A 33 -8.97 -7.80 10.98
N ARG A 34 -10.04 -7.00 11.02
CA ARG A 34 -11.33 -7.37 11.58
C ARG A 34 -12.26 -7.90 10.50
N GLN A 35 -13.10 -8.86 10.85
CA GLN A 35 -14.07 -9.47 9.94
C GLN A 35 -15.36 -8.65 9.89
N TYR A 36 -15.89 -8.47 8.68
CA TYR A 36 -17.15 -7.79 8.41
C TYR A 36 -17.92 -8.55 7.33
N PHE A 37 -19.24 -8.42 7.34
CA PHE A 37 -20.08 -8.86 6.24
C PHE A 37 -20.40 -7.68 5.32
N GLU A 38 -20.26 -7.87 4.01
CA GLU A 38 -20.54 -6.86 2.98
C GLU A 38 -21.34 -7.46 1.82
N GLY A 39 -22.12 -6.61 1.13
CA GLY A 39 -23.00 -7.03 0.04
C GLY A 39 -23.99 -8.11 0.50
N GLU A 40 -24.11 -9.18 -0.28
CA GLU A 40 -24.98 -10.35 -0.05
C GLU A 40 -24.42 -11.33 1.01
N GLY A 41 -23.76 -10.84 2.06
CA GLY A 41 -23.22 -11.66 3.14
C GLY A 41 -21.81 -12.20 2.92
N PHE A 42 -21.00 -11.54 2.09
CA PHE A 42 -19.59 -11.90 1.93
C PHE A 42 -18.79 -11.49 3.15
N LEU A 43 -18.06 -12.45 3.73
CA LEU A 43 -17.12 -12.18 4.81
C LEU A 43 -15.85 -11.54 4.23
N VAL A 44 -15.49 -10.36 4.72
CA VAL A 44 -14.28 -9.64 4.30
C VAL A 44 -13.45 -9.23 5.51
N HIS A 45 -12.15 -9.10 5.30
CA HIS A 45 -11.22 -8.63 6.32
C HIS A 45 -10.83 -7.16 6.09
N ARG A 46 -11.18 -6.27 7.03
CA ARG A 46 -10.81 -4.85 7.01
C ARG A 46 -9.64 -4.57 7.96
N PRO A 47 -8.47 -4.13 7.45
CA PRO A 47 -7.28 -3.86 8.26
C PRO A 47 -7.23 -2.45 8.86
N PHE A 48 -8.04 -1.50 8.39
CA PHE A 48 -7.93 -0.07 8.77
C PHE A 48 -9.14 0.55 9.50
N PRO A 49 -9.96 -0.16 10.31
CA PRO A 49 -10.97 0.55 11.10
C PRO A 49 -10.26 1.38 12.18
N GLY A 50 -10.14 2.70 11.98
CA GLY A 50 -9.61 3.65 12.97
C GLY A 50 -8.09 3.86 13.00
N MET A 51 -7.36 3.56 11.91
CA MET A 51 -5.97 4.01 11.74
C MET A 51 -5.94 5.47 11.29
N ASP A 52 -4.93 6.24 11.71
CA ASP A 52 -4.68 7.57 11.16
C ASP A 52 -4.49 7.47 9.63
N LEU A 53 -5.33 8.18 8.88
CA LEU A 53 -5.33 8.15 7.42
C LEU A 53 -3.98 8.58 6.84
N SER A 54 -3.23 9.46 7.52
CA SER A 54 -1.90 9.88 7.08
C SER A 54 -0.89 8.72 7.01
N LEU A 55 -1.11 7.66 7.79
CA LEU A 55 -0.28 6.46 7.77
C LEU A 55 -0.69 5.47 6.67
N ALA A 56 -1.90 5.61 6.12
CA ALA A 56 -2.48 4.72 5.13
C ALA A 56 -2.63 5.34 3.74
N ASP A 57 -2.58 6.66 3.61
CA ASP A 57 -2.67 7.39 2.33
C ASP A 57 -1.62 6.87 1.33
N PRO A 58 -1.97 6.60 0.05
CA PRO A 58 -3.25 6.83 -0.63
C PRO A 58 -4.26 5.67 -0.57
N PHE A 59 -4.05 4.70 0.31
CA PHE A 59 -4.92 3.52 0.39
C PHE A 59 -6.19 3.83 1.18
N LEU A 60 -7.33 3.90 0.47
CA LEU A 60 -8.64 4.22 1.06
C LEU A 60 -9.39 2.99 1.57
N LEU A 61 -9.29 1.84 0.88
CA LEU A 61 -9.91 0.58 1.28
C LEU A 61 -9.07 -0.61 0.80
N ARG A 62 -8.81 -1.56 1.70
CA ARG A 62 -8.21 -2.85 1.35
C ARG A 62 -9.04 -3.95 1.99
N SER A 63 -9.86 -4.63 1.19
CA SER A 63 -10.54 -5.87 1.58
C SER A 63 -9.88 -7.05 0.87
N ARG A 64 -9.66 -8.14 1.61
CA ARG A 64 -9.32 -9.44 1.03
C ARG A 64 -10.53 -10.35 1.25
N THR A 65 -11.05 -10.93 0.15
CA THR A 65 -12.02 -12.03 0.17
C THR A 65 -11.38 -13.31 0.69
#